data_AF-A0A932RDD7-F1
#
_entry.id   AF-A0A932RDD7-F1
#
_cell.length_a   1.000
_cell.length_b   1.000
_cell.length_c   1.000
_cell.angle_alpha   90.00
_cell.angle_beta   90.00
_cell.angle_gamma   90.00
#
_symmetry.space_group_name_H-M   'P 1'
#
loop_
_entity.id
_entity.type
_entity.pdbx_description
1 polymer ?
#
loop_
_entity_poly.entity_id
_entity_poly.type
_entity_poly.pdbx_seq_one_letter_code
_entity_poly.pdbx_strand_id
1 'polypeptide(L)'
;MKALLCTALLFSLLVAIANAQNAEEQSRSRNSAQAESHPHRPVPESGADDVEQLRADLRRLQGLLNEMRTNLAFVQTSQTPLKHQFELEMDAWQVIVEQMERRLKRMEDHSTPGESQR
;
A
#
# COMPACT_ATOMS: atom_id res chain seq x y z
N MET A 1 -19.80 46.63 15.66
CA MET A 1 -19.98 45.52 14.69
C MET A 1 -18.81 44.53 14.67
N LYS A 2 -17.54 44.95 14.78
CA LYS A 2 -16.37 44.04 14.79
C LYS A 2 -16.34 43.08 16.00
N ALA A 3 -16.76 43.53 17.18
CA ALA A 3 -16.80 42.71 18.39
C ALA A 3 -17.82 41.55 18.34
N LEU A 4 -18.94 41.73 17.63
CA LEU A 4 -19.98 40.71 17.47
C LEU A 4 -19.57 39.58 16.52
N LEU A 5 -18.71 39.88 15.55
CA LEU A 5 -18.14 38.90 14.61
C LEU A 5 -17.12 37.99 15.30
N CYS A 6 -16.30 38.54 16.19
CA CYS A 6 -15.32 37.75 16.96
C CYS A 6 -15.99 36.78 17.94
N THR A 7 -17.09 37.18 18.57
CA THR A 7 -17.83 36.27 19.47
C THR A 7 -18.47 35.11 18.73
N ALA A 8 -19.00 35.33 17.51
CA ALA A 8 -19.59 34.25 16.71
C ALA A 8 -18.53 33.23 16.24
N LEU A 9 -17.36 33.69 15.82
CA LEU A 9 -16.25 32.83 15.40
C LEU A 9 -15.70 31.95 16.54
N LEU A 10 -15.62 32.49 17.76
CA LEU A 10 -15.15 31.74 18.92
C LEU A 10 -16.15 30.65 19.35
N PHE A 11 -17.46 30.91 19.24
CA PHE A 11 -18.48 29.91 19.53
C PHE A 11 -18.48 28.75 18.52
N SER A 12 -18.29 29.03 17.23
CA SER A 12 -18.19 27.97 16.21
C SER A 12 -16.96 27.07 16.40
N LEU A 13 -15.83 27.63 16.87
CA LEU A 13 -14.62 26.85 17.13
C LEU A 13 -14.77 25.93 18.35
N LEU A 14 -15.47 26.38 19.40
CA LEU A 14 -15.69 25.59 20.62
C LEU A 14 -16.62 24.39 20.40
N VAL A 15 -17.64 24.51 19.54
CA VAL A 15 -18.56 23.40 19.22
C VAL A 15 -17.87 22.29 18.41
N ALA A 16 -16.90 22.62 17.57
CA ALA A 16 -16.16 21.62 16.78
C ALA A 16 -15.27 20.70 17.64
N ILE A 17 -14.71 21.23 18.74
CA ILE A 17 -13.81 20.45 19.63
C ILE A 17 -14.60 19.45 20.48
N ALA A 18 -15.82 19.80 20.91
CA ALA A 18 -16.65 18.90 21.72
C ALA A 18 -17.12 17.64 20.96
N ASN A 19 -17.26 17.72 19.63
CA ASN A 19 -17.66 16.57 18.80
C ASN A 19 -16.50 15.63 18.47
N ALA A 20 -15.24 16.07 18.60
CA ALA A 20 -14.07 15.22 18.32
C ALA A 20 -13.81 14.18 19.43
N GLN A 21 -14.24 14.43 20.66
CA GLN A 21 -13.96 13.56 21.82
C GLN A 21 -14.87 12.32 21.90
N ASN A 22 -16.01 12.30 21.20
CA ASN A 22 -16.92 11.14 21.20
C ASN A 22 -16.51 10.03 20.22
N ALA A 23 -15.53 10.26 19.34
CA ALA A 23 -15.12 9.29 18.33
C ALA A 23 -14.05 8.27 18.80
N GLU A 24 -13.42 8.48 19.96
CA GLU A 24 -12.26 7.67 20.39
C GLU A 24 -12.58 6.52 21.35
N GLU A 25 -13.79 6.42 21.91
CA GLU A 25 -14.11 5.38 22.90
C GLU A 25 -14.61 4.05 22.30
N GLN A 26 -14.94 3.99 21.01
CA GLN A 26 -15.50 2.77 20.40
C GLN A 26 -14.45 1.81 19.79
N SER A 27 -13.17 2.19 19.73
CA SER A 27 -12.10 1.38 19.13
C SER A 27 -11.31 0.53 20.12
N ARG A 28 -11.50 0.69 21.45
CA ARG A 28 -10.70 -0.03 22.47
C ARG A 28 -11.32 -1.35 22.97
N SER A 29 -12.56 -1.67 22.58
CA SER A 29 -13.30 -2.85 23.10
C SER A 29 -13.34 -4.07 22.16
N ARG A 30 -12.42 -4.18 21.19
CA ARG A 30 -12.37 -5.32 20.24
C ARG A 30 -11.06 -6.12 20.20
N ASN A 31 -10.06 -5.79 21.03
CA ASN A 31 -8.72 -6.43 20.92
C ASN A 31 -8.41 -7.48 22.00
N SER A 32 -9.41 -8.00 22.70
CA SER A 32 -9.20 -8.99 23.77
C SER A 32 -10.11 -10.21 23.60
N ALA A 33 -9.93 -10.99 22.53
CA ALA A 33 -10.20 -12.44 22.49
C ALA A 33 -10.04 -13.00 21.06
N GLN A 34 -8.80 -13.22 20.60
CA GLN A 34 -8.54 -14.27 19.61
C GLN A 34 -7.09 -14.73 19.71
N ALA A 35 -6.80 -15.49 20.76
CA ALA A 35 -5.73 -16.47 20.72
C ALA A 35 -6.20 -17.61 19.82
N GLU A 36 -6.09 -17.41 18.50
CA GLU A 36 -6.27 -18.48 17.53
C GLU A 36 -4.92 -19.15 17.27
N SER A 37 -4.87 -20.41 17.70
CA SER A 37 -4.08 -21.48 17.11
C SER A 37 -3.79 -21.20 15.65
N HIS A 38 -2.51 -21.02 15.29
CA HIS A 38 -2.08 -21.09 13.90
C HIS A 38 -2.50 -22.46 13.35
N PRO A 39 -3.47 -22.56 12.44
CA PRO A 39 -3.56 -23.74 11.61
C PRO A 39 -2.36 -23.66 10.68
N HIS A 40 -1.57 -24.71 10.70
CA HIS A 40 -0.60 -25.07 9.68
C HIS A 40 -1.13 -24.60 8.31
N ARG A 41 -0.54 -23.55 7.74
CA ARG A 41 -0.89 -23.08 6.41
C ARG A 41 -0.68 -24.27 5.49
N PRO A 42 -1.72 -24.82 4.83
CA PRO A 42 -1.50 -25.84 3.82
C PRO A 42 -0.61 -25.18 2.77
N VAL A 43 0.58 -25.75 2.58
CA VAL A 43 1.40 -25.49 1.41
C VAL A 43 0.49 -25.80 0.22
N PRO A 44 0.13 -24.82 -0.62
CA PRO A 44 -0.61 -25.16 -1.82
C PRO A 44 0.35 -25.93 -2.72
N GLU A 45 0.09 -27.22 -2.86
CA GLU A 45 0.62 -28.04 -3.95
C GLU A 45 0.03 -27.52 -5.28
N SER A 46 0.58 -26.43 -5.81
CA SER A 46 0.52 -26.06 -7.23
C SER A 46 1.57 -24.99 -7.52
N GLY A 47 2.85 -25.34 -7.40
CA GLY A 47 3.95 -24.38 -7.58
C GLY A 47 3.99 -23.71 -8.96
N ALA A 48 3.32 -24.27 -9.97
CA ALA A 48 3.18 -23.69 -11.30
C ALA A 48 2.14 -22.55 -11.34
N ASP A 49 0.99 -22.72 -10.67
CA ASP A 49 -0.05 -21.67 -10.61
C ASP A 49 0.46 -20.44 -9.84
N ASP A 50 1.26 -20.66 -8.79
CA ASP A 50 1.88 -19.59 -8.01
C ASP A 50 2.89 -18.76 -8.84
N VAL A 51 3.62 -19.39 -9.77
CA VAL A 51 4.59 -18.70 -10.66
C VAL A 51 3.85 -17.84 -11.68
N GLU A 52 2.80 -18.37 -12.32
CA GLU A 52 2.01 -17.61 -13.29
C GLU A 52 1.26 -16.45 -12.64
N GLN A 53 0.69 -16.67 -11.45
CA GLN A 53 0.04 -15.60 -10.70
C GLN A 53 1.04 -14.50 -10.33
N LEU A 54 2.21 -14.86 -9.79
CA LEU A 54 3.25 -13.88 -9.44
C LEU A 54 3.74 -13.10 -10.67
N ARG A 55 3.85 -13.76 -11.83
CA ARG A 55 4.21 -13.11 -13.09
C ARG A 55 3.13 -12.14 -13.57
N ALA A 56 1.85 -12.52 -13.46
CA ALA A 56 0.73 -11.65 -13.80
C ALA A 56 0.67 -10.41 -12.89
N ASP A 57 0.84 -10.60 -11.59
CA ASP A 57 0.87 -9.52 -10.60
C ASP A 57 2.01 -8.54 -10.87
N LEU A 58 3.21 -9.06 -11.19
CA LEU A 58 4.36 -8.24 -11.59
C LEU A 58 4.07 -7.37 -12.81
N ARG A 59 3.51 -7.94 -13.87
CA ARG A 59 3.15 -7.17 -15.08
C ARG A 59 2.15 -6.06 -14.75
N ARG A 60 1.16 -6.34 -13.90
CA ARG A 60 0.18 -5.35 -13.48
C ARG A 60 0.82 -4.21 -12.69
N LEU A 61 1.68 -4.53 -11.72
CA LEU A 61 2.38 -3.52 -10.91
C LEU A 61 3.32 -2.65 -11.75
N GLN A 62 4.06 -3.25 -12.68
CA GLN A 62 4.91 -2.51 -13.62
C GLN A 62 4.08 -1.54 -14.49
N GLY A 63 2.90 -1.96 -14.94
CA GLY A 63 1.96 -1.09 -15.66
C GLY A 63 1.50 0.11 -14.84
N LEU A 64 1.06 -0.14 -13.60
CA LEU A 64 0.64 0.92 -12.67
C LEU A 64 1.77 1.90 -12.35
N LEU A 65 2.99 1.40 -12.13
CA LEU A 65 4.16 2.25 -11.92
C LEU A 65 4.45 3.15 -13.14
N ASN A 66 4.26 2.62 -14.34
CA ASN A 66 4.41 3.40 -15.56
C ASN A 66 3.33 4.48 -15.70
N GLU A 67 2.08 4.17 -15.31
CA GLU A 67 1.01 5.17 -15.24
C GLU A 67 1.31 6.26 -14.19
N MET A 68 1.80 5.88 -13.01
CA MET A 68 2.22 6.85 -11.99
C MET A 68 3.32 7.78 -12.51
N ARG A 69 4.35 7.24 -13.17
CA ARG A 69 5.43 8.03 -13.80
C ARG A 69 4.89 8.99 -14.86
N THR A 70 3.98 8.50 -15.69
CA THR A 70 3.35 9.29 -16.75
C THR A 70 2.53 10.43 -16.15
N ASN A 71 1.69 10.13 -15.16
CA ASN A 71 0.87 11.12 -14.46
C ASN A 71 1.74 12.16 -13.76
N LEU A 72 2.83 11.74 -13.12
CA LEU A 72 3.79 12.63 -12.47
C LEU A 72 4.44 13.61 -13.45
N ALA A 73 4.72 13.19 -14.68
CA ALA A 73 5.28 14.05 -15.72
C ALA A 73 4.33 15.20 -16.12
N PHE A 74 3.02 15.03 -15.94
CA PHE A 74 2.01 16.07 -16.19
C PHE A 74 1.78 17.01 -15.00
N VAL A 75 2.21 16.62 -13.79
CA VAL A 75 2.24 17.53 -12.63
C VAL A 75 3.34 18.56 -12.90
N GLN A 76 2.94 19.77 -13.29
CA GLN A 76 3.81 20.87 -13.72
C GLN A 76 5.05 21.04 -12.81
N THR A 77 6.12 21.59 -13.40
CA THR A 77 7.52 21.72 -12.92
C THR A 77 7.75 22.32 -11.52
N SER A 78 6.72 22.67 -10.77
CA SER A 78 6.82 23.08 -9.38
C SER A 78 7.19 21.86 -8.51
N GLN A 79 8.32 21.94 -7.81
CA GLN A 79 8.62 21.04 -6.69
C GLN A 79 7.61 21.29 -5.58
N THR A 80 6.47 20.62 -5.68
CA THR A 80 5.44 20.62 -4.63
C THR A 80 5.70 19.46 -3.67
N PRO A 81 5.35 19.60 -2.38
CA PRO A 81 5.41 18.48 -1.44
C PRO A 81 4.62 17.25 -1.91
N LEU A 82 3.51 17.47 -2.62
CA LEU A 82 2.69 16.39 -3.18
C LEU A 82 3.43 15.62 -4.29
N LYS A 83 4.13 16.33 -5.18
CA LYS A 83 4.97 15.70 -6.22
C LYS A 83 6.05 14.82 -5.57
N HIS A 84 6.73 15.35 -4.57
CA HIS A 84 7.78 14.62 -3.86
C HIS A 84 7.24 13.35 -3.18
N GLN A 85 6.04 13.42 -2.60
CA GLN A 85 5.38 12.23 -2.02
C GLN A 85 5.16 11.14 -3.07
N PHE A 86 4.68 11.49 -4.27
CA PHE A 86 4.50 10.50 -5.35
C PHE A 86 5.82 9.90 -5.83
N GLU A 87 6.91 10.67 -5.86
CA GLU A 87 8.25 10.17 -6.16
C GLU A 87 8.70 9.11 -5.13
N LEU A 88 8.52 9.40 -3.84
CA LEU A 88 8.84 8.45 -2.75
C LEU A 88 8.00 7.17 -2.84
N GLU A 89 6.71 7.31 -3.14
CA GLU A 89 5.81 6.15 -3.30
C GLU A 89 6.22 5.30 -4.50
N MET A 90 6.55 5.92 -5.63
CA MET A 90 7.09 5.19 -6.79
C MET A 90 8.36 4.42 -6.45
N ASP A 91 9.29 5.02 -5.71
CA ASP A 91 10.54 4.36 -5.30
C ASP A 91 10.26 3.16 -4.37
N ALA A 92 9.33 3.30 -3.42
CA ALA A 92 8.93 2.20 -2.54
C ALA A 92 8.31 1.03 -3.34
N TRP A 93 7.42 1.32 -4.27
CA TRP A 93 6.80 0.29 -5.12
C TRP A 93 7.80 -0.36 -6.06
N GLN A 94 8.78 0.39 -6.57
CA GLN A 94 9.86 -0.14 -7.40
C GLN A 94 10.69 -1.19 -6.62
N VAL A 95 11.02 -0.93 -5.35
CA VAL A 95 11.73 -1.90 -4.50
C VAL A 95 10.93 -3.20 -4.34
N ILE A 96 9.62 -3.11 -4.18
CA ILE A 96 8.74 -4.29 -4.04
C ILE A 96 8.71 -5.10 -5.35
N VAL A 97 8.57 -4.42 -6.49
CA VAL A 97 8.61 -5.07 -7.82
C VAL A 97 9.92 -5.82 -8.01
N GLU A 98 11.06 -5.21 -7.72
CA GLU A 98 12.37 -5.86 -7.84
C GLU A 98 12.53 -7.08 -6.91
N GLN A 99 11.96 -7.02 -5.70
CA GLN A 99 11.95 -8.17 -4.80
C GLN A 99 11.10 -9.32 -5.36
N MET A 100 9.94 -9.01 -5.91
CA MET A 100 9.04 -9.97 -6.54
C MET A 100 9.67 -10.58 -7.80
N GLU A 101 10.35 -9.79 -8.64
CA GLU A 101 11.10 -10.27 -9.80
C GLU A 101 12.22 -11.24 -9.39
N ARG A 102 13.01 -10.89 -8.38
CA ARG A 102 14.05 -11.79 -7.84
C ARG A 102 13.45 -13.08 -7.31
N ARG A 103 12.27 -13.02 -6.68
CA ARG A 103 11.56 -14.22 -6.19
C ARG A 103 11.06 -15.07 -7.35
N LEU A 104 10.44 -14.47 -8.37
CA LEU A 104 9.95 -15.15 -9.56
C LEU A 104 11.09 -15.89 -10.25
N LYS A 105 12.22 -15.20 -10.49
CA LYS A 105 13.41 -15.80 -11.10
C LYS A 105 13.90 -17.03 -10.33
N ARG A 106 13.98 -16.94 -8.99
CA ARG A 106 14.33 -18.11 -8.17
C ARG A 106 13.33 -19.24 -8.38
N MET A 107 12.03 -18.97 -8.36
CA MET A 107 11.03 -20.03 -8.55
C MET A 107 11.15 -20.68 -9.95
N GLU A 108 11.38 -19.91 -10.99
CA GLU A 108 11.60 -20.40 -12.37
C GLU A 108 12.88 -21.26 -12.47
N ASP A 109 13.96 -20.85 -11.82
CA ASP A 109 15.23 -21.60 -11.78
C ASP A 109 15.08 -22.95 -11.04
N HIS A 110 14.19 -23.06 -10.05
CA HIS A 110 13.97 -24.31 -9.29
C HIS A 110 12.95 -25.24 -9.98
N SER A 111 12.08 -24.71 -10.85
CA SER A 111 11.12 -25.49 -11.65
C SER A 111 11.73 -26.12 -12.90
N THR A 112 13.02 -25.87 -13.21
CA THR A 112 13.76 -26.49 -14.32
C THR A 112 14.83 -27.50 -13.86
N PRO A 113 14.50 -28.61 -13.16
CA PRO A 113 15.45 -29.69 -12.97
C PRO A 113 15.42 -30.63 -14.18
N GLY A 114 16.42 -30.55 -15.08
CA GLY A 114 16.82 -31.72 -15.89
C GLY A 114 16.87 -31.61 -17.41
N GLU A 115 17.61 -30.64 -17.97
CA GLU A 115 18.03 -30.67 -19.39
C GLU A 115 19.57 -30.59 -19.56
N SER A 116 20.32 -31.11 -18.58
CA SER A 116 21.80 -31.16 -18.64
C SER A 116 22.39 -32.56 -18.44
N GLN A 117 21.59 -33.60 -18.69
CA GLN A 117 22.10 -34.98 -18.76
C GLN A 117 21.22 -35.84 -19.67
N ARG A 118 21.44 -35.75 -20.98
CA ARG A 118 21.27 -36.86 -21.94
C ARG A 118 21.91 -36.52 -23.27
#